data_AF-A0A1C6QDC1-F1
#
_entry.id   AF-A0A1C6QDC1-F1
#
_cell.length_a   1.000
_cell.length_b   1.000
_cell.length_c   1.000
_cell.angle_alpha   90.00
_cell.angle_beta   90.00
_cell.angle_gamma   90.00
#
_symmetry.space_group_name_H-M   'P 1'
#
loop_
_entity.id
_entity.type
_entity.pdbx_description
1 polymer ?
#
loop_
_entity_poly.entity_id
_entity_poly.type
_entity_poly.pdbx_seq_one_letter_code
_entity_poly.pdbx_strand_id
1 'polypeptide(L)'
;MSLVQLLFAALLVLANGFFVGAEFALVSVRRSQVEPLAADGSSRARQVLYGLENLPQMMAAAQFGITICSLTLGAVAEPTVAHLLEPVFHAAHVPDGLVHPLGFAVALVSVVFLHLVIGEMVPKNLAMAAPEKTAMWLSPGLVGFARLCRPVTSALGACARLVLRLFKVEPKDEVEAVFTSEQLNRLVEDAGMAGLLEPEAQERLGDALELGSRPVTDVLLDRASLVTVDPSVTPRRIEELTVRTGYSRFPVCAEGGGPFMGYLHVKDVLELEDGERAVPQQIWRPMATVRAELPLDDALTVMRRAATHLAQVADASGKVLGLVAMEDVLEMLVGEVRDPAHRVSVPRRTVEAPKAMAPLG
;
A
#
# COMPACT_ATOMS: atom_id res chain seq x y z
N MET A 1 43.97 28.78 -19.21
CA MET A 1 42.92 28.77 -18.15
C MET A 1 41.54 28.44 -18.71
N SER A 2 41.25 28.76 -19.98
CA SER A 2 39.96 28.50 -20.63
C SER A 2 39.53 27.03 -20.68
N LEU A 3 40.43 26.07 -20.94
CA LEU A 3 40.03 24.66 -21.09
C LEU A 3 39.48 24.04 -19.80
N VAL A 4 40.11 24.32 -18.66
CA VAL A 4 39.65 23.82 -17.35
C VAL A 4 38.29 24.41 -16.99
N GLN A 5 38.09 25.72 -17.24
CA GLN A 5 36.82 26.39 -17.02
C GLN A 5 35.72 25.85 -17.96
N LEU A 6 36.06 25.53 -19.20
CA LEU A 6 35.12 24.97 -20.18
C LEU A 6 34.71 23.54 -19.83
N LEU A 7 35.66 22.71 -19.35
CA LEU A 7 35.36 21.39 -18.80
C LEU A 7 34.50 21.48 -17.55
N PHE A 8 34.77 22.44 -16.67
CA PHE A 8 33.98 22.68 -15.48
C PHE A 8 32.55 23.15 -15.82
N ALA A 9 32.40 24.07 -16.78
CA ALA A 9 31.10 24.50 -17.30
C ALA A 9 30.33 23.33 -17.92
N ALA A 10 30.99 22.49 -18.72
CA ALA A 10 30.37 21.29 -19.28
C ALA A 10 29.91 20.32 -18.19
N LEU A 11 30.73 20.11 -17.14
CA LEU A 11 30.35 19.30 -15.98
C LEU A 11 29.13 19.88 -15.26
N LEU A 12 29.04 21.20 -15.09
CA LEU A 12 27.90 21.87 -14.47
C LEU A 12 26.61 21.69 -15.29
N VAL A 13 26.69 21.76 -16.63
CA VAL A 13 25.53 21.48 -17.51
C VAL A 13 25.06 20.03 -17.34
N LEU A 14 25.99 19.07 -17.31
CA LEU A 14 25.65 17.66 -17.10
C LEU A 14 25.09 17.40 -15.70
N ALA A 15 25.64 18.04 -14.67
CA ALA A 15 25.14 17.95 -13.30
C ALA A 15 23.73 18.54 -13.19
N ASN A 16 23.46 19.68 -13.85
CA ASN A 16 22.11 20.23 -13.96
C ASN A 16 21.15 19.23 -14.60
N GLY A 17 21.56 18.64 -15.73
CA GLY A 17 20.77 17.62 -16.42
C GLY A 17 20.52 16.37 -15.60
N PHE A 18 21.47 15.95 -14.76
CA PHE A 18 21.26 14.90 -13.78
C PHE A 18 20.12 15.25 -12.80
N PHE A 19 20.13 16.44 -12.22
CA PHE A 19 19.09 16.85 -11.26
C PHE A 19 17.72 16.97 -11.92
N VAL A 20 17.62 17.63 -13.08
CA VAL A 20 16.37 17.74 -13.85
C VAL A 20 15.87 16.35 -14.24
N GLY A 21 16.74 15.48 -14.75
CA GLY A 21 16.35 14.11 -15.13
C GLY A 21 15.85 13.30 -13.93
N ALA A 22 16.51 13.40 -12.78
CA ALA A 22 16.11 12.69 -11.57
C ALA A 22 14.77 13.19 -11.01
N GLU A 23 14.56 14.50 -11.01
CA GLU A 23 13.33 15.16 -10.58
C GLU A 23 12.14 14.71 -11.42
N PHE A 24 12.21 14.91 -12.74
CA PHE A 24 11.12 14.56 -13.66
C PHE A 24 10.88 13.06 -13.72
N ALA A 25 11.91 12.22 -13.51
CA ALA A 25 11.73 10.79 -13.43
C ALA A 25 10.95 10.38 -12.18
N LEU A 26 11.26 10.95 -11.00
CA LEU A 26 10.51 10.69 -9.77
C LEU A 26 9.06 11.17 -9.84
N VAL A 27 8.81 12.32 -10.46
CA VAL A 27 7.46 12.84 -10.66
C VAL A 27 6.66 11.98 -11.65
N SER A 28 7.32 11.42 -12.67
CA SER A 28 6.63 10.68 -13.74
C SER A 28 6.50 9.18 -13.48
N VAL A 29 7.34 8.60 -12.60
CA VAL A 29 7.34 7.16 -12.32
C VAL A 29 6.19 6.79 -11.37
N ARG A 30 5.50 5.69 -11.67
CA ARG A 30 4.40 5.18 -10.83
C ARG A 30 4.95 4.16 -9.83
N ARG A 31 4.51 4.24 -8.57
CA ARG A 31 4.88 3.29 -7.50
C ARG A 31 4.67 1.83 -7.92
N SER A 32 3.54 1.52 -8.55
CA SER A 32 3.20 0.16 -8.99
C SER A 32 4.16 -0.47 -10.00
N GLN A 33 4.95 0.33 -10.72
CA GLN A 33 5.98 -0.18 -11.64
C GLN A 33 7.30 -0.50 -10.92
N VAL A 34 7.57 0.15 -9.80
CA VAL A 34 8.84 0.04 -9.07
C VAL A 34 8.76 -0.99 -7.93
N GLU A 35 7.60 -1.12 -7.31
CA GLU A 35 7.35 -2.01 -6.16
C GLU A 35 7.67 -3.48 -6.44
N PRO A 36 7.29 -4.08 -7.59
CA PRO A 36 7.68 -5.45 -7.94
C PRO A 36 9.20 -5.63 -8.02
N LEU A 37 9.92 -4.67 -8.63
CA LEU A 37 11.38 -4.73 -8.78
C LEU A 37 12.10 -4.64 -7.43
N ALA A 38 11.52 -3.92 -6.46
CA ALA A 38 12.05 -3.83 -5.10
C ALA A 38 11.81 -5.12 -4.31
N ALA A 39 10.66 -5.76 -4.50
CA ALA A 39 10.33 -7.08 -3.95
C ALA A 39 11.26 -8.17 -4.50
N ASP A 40 11.61 -8.10 -5.79
CA ASP A 40 12.60 -8.96 -6.45
C ASP A 40 14.06 -8.69 -6.01
N GLY A 41 14.28 -7.79 -5.05
CA GLY A 41 15.57 -7.55 -4.40
C GLY A 41 16.42 -6.42 -4.99
N SER A 42 15.90 -5.62 -5.93
CA SER A 42 16.65 -4.50 -6.51
C SER A 42 16.88 -3.36 -5.51
N SER A 43 18.15 -3.13 -5.14
CA SER A 43 18.55 -2.01 -4.26
C SER A 43 18.19 -0.64 -4.85
N ARG A 44 18.30 -0.49 -6.18
CA ARG A 44 17.92 0.75 -6.89
C ARG A 44 16.42 1.02 -6.78
N ALA A 45 15.58 -0.01 -6.93
CA ALA A 45 14.14 0.13 -6.81
C ALA A 45 13.73 0.55 -5.39
N ARG A 46 14.40 0.04 -4.35
CA ARG A 46 14.19 0.50 -2.97
C ARG A 46 14.54 1.98 -2.77
N GLN A 47 15.61 2.48 -3.40
CA GLN A 47 15.93 3.92 -3.34
C GLN A 47 14.90 4.77 -4.08
N VAL A 48 14.38 4.29 -5.22
CA VAL A 48 13.30 4.98 -5.95
C VAL A 48 12.03 5.02 -5.10
N LEU A 49 11.63 3.91 -4.46
CA LEU A 49 10.50 3.89 -3.53
C LEU A 49 10.68 4.86 -2.36
N TYR A 50 11.86 4.87 -1.74
CA TYR A 50 12.19 5.85 -0.70
C TYR A 50 12.07 7.30 -1.20
N GLY A 51 12.51 7.56 -2.43
CA GLY A 51 12.38 8.85 -3.09
C GLY A 51 10.93 9.26 -3.35
N LEU A 52 10.06 8.31 -3.73
CA LEU A 52 8.63 8.53 -3.91
C LEU A 52 7.91 8.80 -2.57
N GLU A 53 8.28 8.10 -1.50
CA GLU A 53 7.74 8.31 -0.15
C GLU A 53 8.14 9.67 0.43
N ASN A 54 9.30 10.20 0.02
CA ASN A 54 9.85 11.48 0.50
C ASN A 54 9.93 12.51 -0.64
N LEU A 55 8.95 12.49 -1.56
CA LEU A 55 9.00 13.27 -2.79
C LEU A 55 9.21 14.78 -2.55
N PRO A 56 8.56 15.45 -1.59
CA PRO A 56 8.80 16.88 -1.32
C PRO A 56 10.27 17.17 -0.97
N GLN A 57 10.91 16.30 -0.20
CA GLN A 57 12.32 16.43 0.13
C GLN A 57 13.21 16.22 -1.11
N MET A 58 12.85 15.27 -1.98
CA MET A 58 13.59 15.03 -3.22
C MET A 58 13.47 16.22 -4.19
N MET A 59 12.29 16.80 -4.33
CA MET A 59 12.05 18.01 -5.14
C MET A 59 12.88 19.19 -4.62
N ALA A 60 12.86 19.43 -3.30
CA ALA A 60 13.65 20.50 -2.70
C ALA A 60 15.16 20.31 -2.93
N ALA A 61 15.66 19.07 -2.83
CA ALA A 61 17.06 18.75 -3.08
C ALA A 61 17.43 18.90 -4.57
N ALA A 62 16.61 18.40 -5.49
CA ALA A 62 16.83 18.57 -6.92
C ALA A 62 16.88 20.06 -7.30
N GLN A 63 15.93 20.85 -6.83
CA GLN A 63 15.87 22.29 -7.10
C GLN A 63 17.07 23.05 -6.53
N PHE A 64 17.54 22.65 -5.35
CA PHE A 64 18.76 23.20 -4.78
C PHE A 64 19.99 22.88 -5.65
N GLY A 65 20.10 21.64 -6.13
CA GLY A 65 21.15 21.21 -7.06
C GLY A 65 21.13 21.98 -8.38
N ILE A 66 19.95 22.13 -9.00
CA ILE A 66 19.71 22.91 -10.22
C ILE A 66 20.14 24.37 -10.02
N THR A 67 19.77 24.96 -8.88
CA THR A 67 20.11 26.35 -8.55
C THR A 67 21.63 26.53 -8.42
N ILE A 68 22.32 25.66 -7.69
CA ILE A 68 23.78 25.72 -7.56
C ILE A 68 24.45 25.59 -8.93
N CYS A 69 24.03 24.60 -9.74
CA CYS A 69 24.62 24.37 -11.04
C CYS A 69 24.41 25.57 -11.97
N SER A 70 23.19 26.12 -12.00
CA SER A 70 22.82 27.24 -12.87
C SER A 70 23.53 28.55 -12.49
N LEU A 71 23.57 28.88 -11.19
CA LEU A 71 24.28 30.08 -10.72
C LEU A 71 25.79 29.99 -10.95
N THR A 72 26.38 28.83 -10.64
CA THR A 72 27.81 28.60 -10.85
C THR A 72 28.16 28.61 -12.33
N LEU A 73 27.30 28.02 -13.17
CA LEU A 73 27.49 28.03 -14.61
C LEU A 73 27.44 29.46 -15.16
N GLY A 74 26.47 30.27 -14.73
CA GLY A 74 26.41 31.68 -15.11
C GLY A 74 27.70 32.44 -14.76
N ALA A 75 28.20 32.25 -13.54
CA ALA A 75 29.42 32.91 -13.07
C ALA A 75 30.71 32.47 -13.78
N VAL A 76 30.81 31.22 -14.23
CA VAL A 76 32.04 30.67 -14.85
C VAL A 76 31.99 30.68 -16.37
N ALA A 77 30.84 30.40 -16.98
CA ALA A 77 30.74 30.18 -18.42
C ALA A 77 30.82 31.49 -19.22
N GLU A 78 30.22 32.57 -18.72
CA GLU A 78 30.24 33.88 -19.37
C GLU A 78 31.66 34.40 -19.63
N PRO A 79 32.53 34.59 -18.61
CA PRO A 79 33.87 35.13 -18.85
C PRO A 79 34.73 34.19 -19.72
N THR A 80 34.51 32.88 -19.59
CA THR A 80 35.28 31.87 -20.34
C THR A 80 34.96 31.91 -21.83
N VAL A 81 33.68 32.02 -22.19
CA VAL A 81 33.25 32.03 -23.60
C VAL A 81 33.51 33.40 -24.24
N ALA A 82 33.33 34.50 -23.51
CA ALA A 82 33.68 35.84 -23.99
C ALA A 82 35.17 35.93 -24.38
N HIS A 83 36.08 35.48 -23.52
CA HIS A 83 37.52 35.45 -23.82
C HIS A 83 37.89 34.49 -24.96
N LEU A 84 37.11 33.45 -25.20
CA LEU A 84 37.35 32.53 -26.33
C LEU A 84 36.94 33.15 -27.67
N LEU A 85 35.95 34.03 -27.67
CA LEU A 85 35.42 34.69 -28.87
C LEU A 85 36.16 36.00 -29.22
N GLU A 86 36.79 36.66 -28.25
CA GLU A 86 37.65 37.85 -28.46
C GLU A 86 38.64 37.72 -29.65
N PRO A 87 39.46 36.65 -29.78
CA PRO A 87 40.38 36.51 -30.91
C PRO A 87 39.66 36.35 -32.26
N VAL A 88 38.46 35.78 -32.27
CA VAL A 88 37.63 35.62 -33.48
C VAL A 88 37.09 36.97 -33.94
N PHE A 89 36.65 37.83 -33.01
CA PHE A 89 36.20 39.18 -33.33
C PHE A 89 37.32 40.10 -33.79
N HIS A 90 38.52 39.97 -33.21
CA HIS A 90 39.70 40.68 -33.69
C HIS A 90 40.08 40.24 -35.12
N ALA A 91 39.99 38.94 -35.44
CA ALA A 91 40.20 38.46 -36.81
C ALA A 91 39.14 38.99 -37.80
N ALA A 92 37.91 39.21 -37.32
CA ALA A 92 36.80 39.76 -38.10
C ALA A 92 36.80 41.30 -38.22
N HIS A 93 37.82 42.00 -37.72
CA HIS A 93 37.96 43.46 -37.76
C HIS A 93 36.77 44.22 -37.13
N VAL A 94 36.17 43.66 -36.08
CA VAL A 94 35.10 44.31 -35.33
C VAL A 94 35.68 45.52 -34.56
N PRO A 95 35.02 46.69 -34.53
CA PRO A 95 35.47 47.84 -33.76
C PRO A 95 35.63 47.50 -32.27
N ASP A 96 36.75 47.88 -31.64
CA ASP A 96 37.10 47.48 -30.27
C ASP A 96 36.02 47.79 -29.22
N GLY A 97 35.27 48.88 -29.40
CA GLY A 97 34.15 49.25 -28.53
C GLY A 97 32.94 48.30 -28.59
N LEU A 98 32.83 47.49 -29.64
CA LEU A 98 31.75 46.52 -29.84
C LEU A 98 32.18 45.06 -29.59
N VAL A 99 33.49 44.78 -29.52
CA VAL A 99 34.02 43.42 -29.29
C VAL A 99 33.50 42.83 -27.98
N HIS A 100 33.56 43.61 -26.90
CA HIS A 100 33.19 43.12 -25.56
C HIS A 100 31.67 42.93 -25.39
N PRO A 101 30.79 43.90 -25.77
CA PRO A 101 29.34 43.70 -25.71
C PRO A 101 28.83 42.57 -26.63
N LEU A 102 29.40 42.46 -27.85
CA LEU A 102 29.00 41.42 -28.80
C LEU A 102 29.46 40.04 -28.33
N GLY A 103 30.69 39.93 -27.80
CA GLY A 103 31.19 38.69 -27.23
C GLY A 103 30.42 38.24 -26.00
N PHE A 104 30.06 39.17 -25.12
CA PHE A 104 29.14 38.90 -24.01
C PHE A 104 27.79 38.38 -24.51
N ALA A 105 27.17 39.06 -25.49
CA ALA A 105 25.86 38.64 -26.01
C ALA A 105 25.90 37.25 -26.64
N VAL A 106 26.90 36.96 -27.48
CA VAL A 106 27.07 35.65 -28.12
C VAL A 106 27.39 34.56 -27.08
N ALA A 107 28.24 34.86 -26.10
CA ALA A 107 28.54 33.96 -25.00
C ALA A 107 27.28 33.63 -24.19
N LEU A 108 26.54 34.65 -23.78
CA LEU A 108 25.31 34.50 -23.01
C LEU A 108 24.27 33.66 -23.76
N VAL A 109 24.00 33.98 -25.04
CA VAL A 109 23.05 33.21 -25.86
C VAL A 109 23.50 31.75 -26.00
N SER A 110 24.79 31.52 -26.26
CA SER A 110 25.32 30.16 -26.43
C SER A 110 25.24 29.34 -25.14
N VAL A 111 25.61 29.93 -24.01
CA VAL A 111 25.55 29.28 -22.69
C VAL A 111 24.12 28.99 -22.29
N VAL A 112 23.21 29.96 -22.44
CA VAL A 112 21.78 29.78 -22.16
C VAL A 112 21.18 28.70 -23.06
N PHE A 113 21.50 28.71 -24.36
CA PHE A 113 21.03 27.68 -25.27
C PHE A 113 21.51 26.28 -24.88
N LEU A 114 22.81 26.12 -24.63
CA LEU A 114 23.37 24.82 -24.21
C LEU A 114 22.82 24.35 -22.87
N HIS A 115 22.65 25.25 -21.90
CA HIS A 115 22.06 24.95 -20.60
C HIS A 115 20.59 24.52 -20.74
N LEU A 116 19.77 25.27 -21.46
CA LEU A 116 18.35 24.93 -21.62
C LEU A 116 18.16 23.65 -22.43
N VAL A 117 18.92 23.46 -23.50
CA VAL A 117 18.75 22.28 -24.36
C VAL A 117 19.33 21.03 -23.67
N ILE A 118 20.61 21.06 -23.30
CA ILE A 118 21.32 19.88 -22.80
C ILE A 118 21.10 19.69 -21.30
N GLY A 119 21.09 20.78 -20.54
CA GLY A 119 20.93 20.76 -19.09
C GLY A 119 19.48 20.61 -18.62
N GLU A 120 18.48 20.91 -19.45
CA GLU A 120 17.08 20.87 -19.03
C GLU A 120 16.18 20.05 -19.98
N MET A 121 16.00 20.47 -21.23
CA MET A 121 15.03 19.88 -22.15
C MET A 121 15.31 18.41 -22.48
N VAL A 122 16.56 18.06 -22.81
CA VAL A 122 16.92 16.67 -23.16
C VAL A 122 16.73 15.72 -21.96
N PRO A 123 17.28 16.00 -20.77
CA PRO A 123 17.09 15.14 -19.59
C PRO A 123 15.61 15.02 -19.19
N LYS A 124 14.87 16.12 -19.22
CA LYS A 124 13.44 16.13 -18.94
C LYS A 124 12.65 15.24 -19.89
N ASN A 125 12.87 15.39 -21.20
CA ASN A 125 12.16 14.59 -22.20
C ASN A 125 12.53 13.11 -22.10
N LEU A 126 13.78 12.79 -21.81
CA LEU A 126 14.21 11.41 -21.58
C LEU A 126 13.57 10.79 -20.34
N ALA A 127 13.50 11.57 -19.25
CA ALA A 127 12.84 11.17 -18.02
C ALA A 127 11.34 10.93 -18.22
N MET A 128 10.66 11.75 -19.03
CA MET A 128 9.25 11.55 -19.34
C MET A 128 8.99 10.39 -20.31
N ALA A 129 9.89 10.15 -21.27
CA ALA A 129 9.76 9.06 -22.24
C ALA A 129 10.02 7.67 -21.62
N ALA A 130 10.95 7.57 -20.67
CA ALA A 130 11.25 6.34 -19.95
C ALA A 130 11.42 6.59 -18.43
N PRO A 131 10.34 6.89 -17.69
CA PRO A 131 10.40 7.28 -16.27
C PRO A 131 11.02 6.22 -15.38
N GLU A 132 10.62 4.96 -15.55
CA GLU A 132 11.10 3.85 -14.72
C GLU A 132 12.61 3.66 -14.84
N LYS A 133 13.13 3.52 -16.07
CA LYS A 133 14.57 3.36 -16.31
C LYS A 133 15.36 4.57 -15.80
N THR A 134 14.88 5.77 -16.07
CA THR A 134 15.56 7.00 -15.67
C THR A 134 15.58 7.15 -14.15
N ALA A 135 14.47 6.86 -13.46
CA ALA A 135 14.41 6.86 -12.00
C ALA A 135 15.37 5.82 -11.40
N MET A 136 15.38 4.61 -11.93
CA MET A 136 16.26 3.54 -11.46
C MET A 136 17.76 3.89 -11.54
N TRP A 137 18.16 4.70 -12.53
CA TRP A 137 19.55 5.14 -12.68
C TRP A 137 19.87 6.42 -11.91
N LEU A 138 18.98 7.41 -11.89
CA LEU A 138 19.27 8.75 -11.36
C LEU A 138 18.83 8.94 -9.90
N SER A 139 17.70 8.35 -9.49
CA SER A 139 17.16 8.54 -8.14
C SER A 139 18.10 8.10 -7.01
N PRO A 140 18.89 7.01 -7.09
CA PRO A 140 19.83 6.67 -6.02
C PRO A 140 20.85 7.77 -5.73
N GLY A 141 21.34 8.44 -6.78
CA GLY A 141 22.24 9.59 -6.64
C GLY A 141 21.54 10.79 -6.01
N LEU A 142 20.32 11.08 -6.45
CA LEU A 142 19.51 12.17 -5.90
C LEU A 142 19.18 11.94 -4.42
N VAL A 143 18.82 10.71 -4.03
CA VAL A 143 18.57 10.35 -2.63
C VAL A 143 19.81 10.56 -1.77
N GLY A 144 20.99 10.17 -2.27
CA GLY A 144 22.27 10.44 -1.60
C GLY A 144 22.50 11.94 -1.40
N PHE A 145 22.30 12.74 -2.45
CA PHE A 145 22.42 14.19 -2.40
C PHE A 145 21.39 14.84 -1.46
N ALA A 146 20.14 14.38 -1.49
CA ALA A 146 19.06 14.87 -0.63
C ALA A 146 19.33 14.60 0.85
N ARG A 147 19.99 13.47 1.19
CA ARG A 147 20.44 13.20 2.57
C ARG A 147 21.57 14.14 2.98
N LEU A 148 22.52 14.40 2.09
CA LEU A 148 23.64 15.31 2.35
C LEU A 148 23.18 16.76 2.55
N CYS A 149 22.29 17.24 1.68
CA CYS A 149 21.80 18.62 1.70
C CYS A 149 20.60 18.83 2.63
N ARG A 150 20.11 17.78 3.31
CA ARG A 150 18.98 17.82 4.26
C ARG A 150 19.02 18.98 5.26
N PRO A 151 20.14 19.31 5.95
CA PRO A 151 20.12 20.43 6.89
C PRO A 151 19.88 21.77 6.20
N VAL A 152 20.43 21.97 4.99
CA VAL A 152 20.28 23.20 4.21
C VAL A 152 18.87 23.32 3.66
N THR A 153 18.34 22.27 3.04
CA THR A 153 16.99 22.28 2.47
C THR A 153 15.92 22.36 3.56
N SER A 154 16.14 21.76 4.73
CA SER A 154 15.25 21.91 5.88
C SER A 154 15.25 23.33 6.46
N ALA A 155 16.41 23.99 6.52
CA ALA A 155 16.50 25.38 6.95
C ALA A 155 15.76 26.31 5.98
N LEU A 156 15.98 26.15 4.67
CA LEU A 156 15.23 26.87 3.63
C LEU A 156 13.72 26.62 3.73
N GLY A 157 13.30 25.37 3.95
CA GLY A 157 11.90 25.02 4.16
C GLY A 157 11.31 25.66 5.42
N ALA A 158 12.09 25.78 6.50
CA ALA A 158 11.67 26.49 7.70
C ALA A 158 11.48 27.99 7.45
N CYS A 159 12.39 28.63 6.70
CA CYS A 159 12.25 30.01 6.26
C CYS A 159 10.99 30.20 5.39
N ALA A 160 10.75 29.29 4.43
CA ALA A 160 9.55 29.34 3.59
C ALA A 160 8.27 29.23 4.44
N ARG A 161 8.21 28.29 5.40
CA ARG A 161 7.08 28.18 6.34
C ARG A 161 6.89 29.43 7.19
N LEU A 162 7.96 30.08 7.63
CA LEU A 162 7.88 31.35 8.36
C LEU A 162 7.25 32.45 7.51
N VAL A 163 7.66 32.55 6.23
CA VAL A 163 7.07 33.49 5.27
C VAL A 163 5.60 33.16 4.99
N LEU A 164 5.24 31.89 4.76
CA LEU A 164 3.85 31.49 4.54
C LEU A 164 2.95 31.78 5.74
N ARG A 165 3.47 31.58 6.97
CA ARG A 165 2.76 31.97 8.20
C ARG A 165 2.51 33.47 8.29
N LEU A 166 3.44 34.32 7.82
CA LEU A 166 3.23 35.77 7.75
C LEU A 166 2.08 36.14 6.80
N PHE A 167 1.87 35.38 5.73
CA PHE A 167 0.76 35.54 4.79
C PHE A 167 -0.50 34.75 5.17
N LYS A 168 -0.53 34.07 6.32
CA LYS A 168 -1.63 33.19 6.79
C LYS A 168 -2.01 32.09 5.79
N VAL A 169 -1.05 31.58 5.04
CA VAL A 169 -1.25 30.44 4.13
C VAL A 169 -0.84 29.16 4.84
N GLU A 170 -1.76 28.21 4.99
CA GLU A 170 -1.44 26.87 5.47
C GLU A 170 -0.75 26.07 4.35
N PRO A 171 0.50 25.59 4.55
CA PRO A 171 1.14 24.69 3.60
C PRO A 171 0.37 23.37 3.58
N LYS A 172 -0.05 22.93 2.39
CA LYS A 172 -0.50 21.55 2.18
C LYS A 172 0.71 20.73 1.75
N ASP A 173 1.12 19.75 2.56
CA ASP A 173 2.14 18.81 2.14
C ASP A 173 1.55 17.90 1.03
N GLU A 174 2.13 17.96 -0.18
CA GLU A 174 1.55 17.38 -1.41
C GLU A 174 1.58 15.84 -1.50
N VAL A 175 1.96 15.11 -0.45
CA VAL A 175 2.01 13.63 -0.50
C VAL A 175 1.46 13.01 0.76
N GLU A 176 0.14 12.99 0.88
CA GLU A 176 -0.58 12.04 1.75
C GLU A 176 -2.04 11.93 1.29
N ALA A 177 -2.24 11.38 0.08
CA ALA A 177 -3.51 10.72 -0.24
C ALA A 177 -3.33 9.20 -0.10
N VAL A 178 -2.65 8.78 0.96
CA VAL A 178 -2.86 7.45 1.54
C VAL A 178 -3.76 7.72 2.74
N PHE A 179 -5.08 7.72 2.50
CA PHE A 179 -6.01 7.79 3.63
C PHE A 179 -5.77 6.56 4.50
N THR A 180 -5.39 6.81 5.75
CA THR A 180 -5.35 5.77 6.77
C THR A 180 -6.75 5.21 6.98
N SER A 181 -6.87 3.96 7.46
CA SER A 181 -8.18 3.36 7.76
C SER A 181 -8.99 4.22 8.74
N GLU A 182 -8.32 4.88 9.69
CA GLU A 182 -8.95 5.80 10.64
C GLU A 182 -9.53 7.06 9.94
N GLN A 183 -8.83 7.61 8.94
CA GLN A 183 -9.34 8.72 8.15
C GLN A 183 -10.50 8.29 7.24
N LEU A 184 -10.45 7.08 6.68
CA LEU A 184 -11.57 6.52 5.91
C LEU A 184 -12.81 6.32 6.79
N ASN A 185 -12.65 5.79 8.00
CA ASN A 185 -13.74 5.66 8.97
C ASN A 185 -14.36 7.02 9.30
N ARG A 186 -13.54 8.05 9.57
CA ARG A 186 -14.04 9.42 9.81
C ARG A 186 -14.82 9.98 8.63
N LEU A 187 -14.38 9.72 7.39
CA LEU A 187 -15.10 10.16 6.19
C LEU A 187 -16.46 9.47 6.05
N VAL A 188 -16.56 8.18 6.41
CA VAL A 188 -17.82 7.43 6.42
C VAL A 188 -18.76 7.99 7.50
N GLU A 189 -18.24 8.27 8.70
CA GLU A 189 -19.00 8.90 9.79
C GLU A 189 -19.50 10.29 9.40
N ASP A 190 -18.64 11.15 8.85
CA ASP A 190 -18.99 12.50 8.42
C ASP A 190 -20.05 12.47 7.30
N ALA A 191 -19.93 11.54 6.34
CA ALA A 191 -20.90 11.36 5.27
C ALA A 191 -22.26 10.86 5.79
N GLY A 192 -22.26 9.99 6.80
CA GLY A 192 -23.47 9.57 7.51
C GLY A 192 -24.16 10.71 8.25
N MET A 193 -23.39 11.49 9.02
CA MET A 193 -23.89 12.67 9.76
C MET A 193 -24.42 13.76 8.83
N ALA A 194 -23.85 13.90 7.64
CA ALA A 194 -24.33 14.81 6.60
C ALA A 194 -25.57 14.31 5.84
N GLY A 195 -26.04 13.09 6.13
CA GLY A 195 -27.20 12.47 5.47
C GLY A 195 -26.92 12.06 4.01
N LEU A 196 -25.65 11.89 3.64
CA LEU A 196 -25.24 11.47 2.30
C LEU A 196 -25.20 9.94 2.15
N LEU A 197 -25.23 9.21 3.28
CA LEU A 197 -25.29 7.76 3.34
C LEU A 197 -26.53 7.32 4.13
N GLU A 198 -27.20 6.28 3.64
CA GLU A 198 -28.23 5.59 4.39
C GLU A 198 -27.61 4.87 5.60
N PRO A 199 -28.30 4.75 6.74
CA PRO A 199 -27.72 4.14 7.96
C PRO A 199 -27.20 2.71 7.72
N GLU A 200 -27.93 1.90 6.97
CA GLU A 200 -27.51 0.53 6.62
C GLU A 200 -26.25 0.52 5.73
N ALA A 201 -26.11 1.50 4.84
CA ALA A 201 -24.92 1.62 3.99
C ALA A 201 -23.71 2.10 4.78
N GLN A 202 -23.91 2.99 5.76
CA GLN A 202 -22.86 3.47 6.66
C GLN A 202 -22.30 2.34 7.52
N GLU A 203 -23.17 1.53 8.14
CA GLU A 203 -22.78 0.38 8.96
C GLU A 203 -21.94 -0.62 8.16
N ARG A 204 -22.45 -1.01 6.97
CA ARG A 204 -21.73 -1.96 6.09
C ARG A 204 -20.39 -1.44 5.59
N LEU A 205 -20.26 -0.12 5.36
CA LEU A 205 -18.97 0.46 4.98
C LEU A 205 -17.99 0.47 6.15
N GLY A 206 -18.46 0.77 7.36
CA GLY A 206 -17.67 0.72 8.59
C GLY A 206 -17.13 -0.70 8.83
N ASP A 207 -18.03 -1.68 8.83
CA ASP A 207 -17.70 -3.10 9.00
C ASP A 207 -16.66 -3.57 7.95
N ALA A 208 -16.86 -3.18 6.68
CA ALA A 208 -15.94 -3.49 5.60
C ALA A 208 -14.52 -2.93 5.83
N LEU A 209 -14.41 -1.72 6.38
CA LEU A 209 -13.13 -1.08 6.69
C LEU A 209 -12.45 -1.71 7.92
N GLU A 210 -13.23 -2.22 8.87
CA GLU A 210 -12.71 -2.86 10.08
C GLU A 210 -12.14 -4.27 9.84
N LEU A 211 -12.63 -5.03 8.85
CA LEU A 211 -12.07 -6.36 8.57
C LEU A 211 -10.58 -6.37 8.25
N GLY A 212 -10.07 -5.29 7.65
CA GLY A 212 -8.64 -5.13 7.35
C GLY A 212 -7.76 -4.94 8.58
N SER A 213 -8.34 -4.70 9.77
CA SER A 213 -7.61 -4.51 11.02
C SER A 213 -7.91 -5.57 12.08
N ARG A 214 -9.05 -6.25 11.98
CA ARG A 214 -9.45 -7.27 12.95
C ARG A 214 -8.74 -8.60 12.70
N PRO A 215 -8.18 -9.23 13.74
CA PRO A 215 -7.49 -10.52 13.60
C PRO A 215 -8.48 -11.68 13.50
N VAL A 216 -8.06 -12.78 12.86
CA VAL A 216 -8.81 -14.05 12.79
C VAL A 216 -9.22 -14.58 14.17
N THR A 217 -8.47 -14.27 15.23
CA THR A 217 -8.80 -14.67 16.60
C THR A 217 -10.18 -14.19 17.07
N ASP A 218 -10.71 -13.12 16.49
CA ASP A 218 -12.01 -12.55 16.88
C ASP A 218 -13.20 -13.45 16.53
N VAL A 219 -13.05 -14.31 15.53
CA VAL A 219 -14.05 -15.29 15.06
C VAL A 219 -13.53 -16.72 15.23
N LEU A 220 -12.60 -16.93 16.16
CA LEU A 220 -12.02 -18.24 16.41
C LEU A 220 -13.05 -19.17 17.04
N LEU A 221 -13.28 -20.31 16.38
CA LEU A 221 -14.02 -21.43 16.95
C LEU A 221 -13.06 -22.27 17.79
N ASP A 222 -13.18 -22.13 19.11
CA ASP A 222 -12.42 -22.89 20.08
C ASP A 222 -12.58 -24.40 19.88
N ARG A 223 -11.48 -25.14 20.02
CA ARG A 223 -11.48 -26.59 19.85
C ARG A 223 -12.51 -27.31 20.74
N ALA A 224 -12.81 -26.76 21.91
CA ALA A 224 -13.76 -27.34 22.86
C ALA A 224 -15.23 -27.14 22.47
N SER A 225 -15.56 -26.13 21.66
CA SER A 225 -16.92 -25.89 21.18
C SER A 225 -17.24 -26.65 19.89
N LEU A 226 -16.23 -27.18 19.20
CA LEU A 226 -16.39 -27.90 17.94
C LEU A 226 -16.99 -29.29 18.14
N VAL A 227 -18.04 -29.58 17.37
CA VAL A 227 -18.52 -30.95 17.16
C VAL A 227 -17.64 -31.60 16.09
N THR A 228 -16.72 -32.45 16.55
CA THR A 228 -15.77 -33.15 15.67
C THR A 228 -16.12 -34.62 15.53
N VAL A 229 -15.59 -35.24 14.48
CA VAL A 229 -15.78 -36.66 14.18
C VAL A 229 -14.43 -37.35 14.01
N ASP A 230 -14.40 -38.65 14.27
CA ASP A 230 -13.23 -39.49 14.13
C ASP A 230 -13.06 -40.03 12.69
N PRO A 231 -11.88 -40.55 12.33
CA PRO A 231 -11.61 -41.08 10.99
C PRO A 231 -12.50 -42.26 10.57
N SER A 232 -13.11 -42.96 11.54
CA SER A 232 -13.96 -44.12 11.30
C SER A 232 -15.45 -43.77 11.21
N VAL A 233 -15.79 -42.48 11.25
CA VAL A 233 -17.17 -42.00 11.19
C VAL A 233 -17.90 -42.50 9.94
N THR A 234 -19.14 -42.95 10.13
CA THR A 234 -20.00 -43.45 9.06
C THR A 234 -20.92 -42.35 8.51
N PRO A 235 -21.39 -42.48 7.26
CA PRO A 235 -22.36 -41.54 6.69
C PRO A 235 -23.59 -41.31 7.56
N ARG A 236 -24.17 -42.42 8.05
CA ARG A 236 -25.33 -42.40 8.94
C ARG A 236 -25.08 -41.58 10.20
N ARG A 237 -23.86 -41.65 10.76
CA ARG A 237 -23.51 -40.87 11.94
C ARG A 237 -23.42 -39.38 11.65
N ILE A 238 -22.92 -38.98 10.47
CA ILE A 238 -22.89 -37.59 10.03
C ILE A 238 -24.31 -37.04 9.84
N GLU A 239 -25.21 -37.83 9.25
CA GLU A 239 -26.63 -37.46 9.13
C GLU A 239 -27.29 -37.26 10.49
N GLU A 240 -27.11 -38.20 11.42
CA GLU A 240 -27.60 -38.09 12.79
C GLU A 240 -27.05 -36.84 13.52
N LEU A 241 -25.75 -36.55 13.33
CA LEU A 241 -25.12 -35.37 13.87
C LEU A 241 -25.69 -34.09 13.26
N THR A 242 -25.94 -34.08 11.96
CA THR A 242 -26.56 -32.96 11.24
C THR A 242 -27.94 -32.67 11.81
N VAL A 243 -28.79 -33.70 11.96
CA VAL A 243 -30.14 -33.52 12.52
C VAL A 243 -30.09 -33.05 13.97
N ARG A 244 -29.15 -33.57 14.77
CA ARG A 244 -29.06 -33.25 16.21
C ARG A 244 -28.48 -31.86 16.48
N THR A 245 -27.49 -31.43 15.70
CA THR A 245 -26.72 -30.20 15.95
C THR A 245 -27.11 -29.04 15.04
N GLY A 246 -27.68 -29.33 13.87
CA GLY A 246 -27.95 -28.35 12.82
C GLY A 246 -26.72 -27.97 11.99
N TYR A 247 -25.53 -28.49 12.30
CA TYR A 247 -24.32 -28.19 11.53
C TYR A 247 -24.27 -28.96 10.21
N SER A 248 -23.77 -28.30 9.16
CA SER A 248 -23.58 -28.92 7.84
C SER A 248 -22.15 -29.42 7.59
N ARG A 249 -21.21 -29.02 8.45
CA ARG A 249 -19.77 -29.30 8.30
C ARG A 249 -19.20 -29.83 9.61
N PHE A 250 -18.47 -30.94 9.53
CA PHE A 250 -17.91 -31.63 10.69
C PHE A 250 -16.40 -31.81 10.50
N PRO A 251 -15.55 -31.17 11.32
CA PRO A 251 -14.11 -31.38 11.28
C PRO A 251 -13.76 -32.83 11.65
N VAL A 252 -12.88 -33.44 10.86
CA VAL A 252 -12.35 -34.77 11.14
C VAL A 252 -11.06 -34.60 11.94
N CYS A 253 -11.04 -35.16 13.16
CA CYS A 253 -9.88 -35.18 14.04
C CYS A 253 -9.26 -36.58 14.04
N ALA A 254 -7.95 -36.67 14.19
CA ALA A 254 -7.32 -37.94 14.52
C ALA A 254 -7.86 -38.49 15.87
N GLU A 255 -7.82 -39.82 16.03
CA GLU A 255 -8.28 -40.49 17.25
C GLU A 255 -7.67 -39.88 18.52
N GLY A 256 -8.45 -39.83 19.60
CA GLY A 256 -8.03 -39.22 20.86
C GLY A 256 -7.98 -37.68 20.84
N GLY A 257 -8.58 -37.04 19.83
CA GLY A 257 -8.59 -35.58 19.72
C GLY A 257 -7.25 -35.02 19.24
N GLY A 258 -6.57 -35.73 18.33
CA GLY A 258 -5.34 -35.29 17.67
C GLY A 258 -5.56 -34.23 16.58
N PRO A 259 -4.59 -33.97 15.70
CA PRO A 259 -4.67 -32.88 14.71
C PRO A 259 -5.90 -33.01 13.81
N PHE A 260 -6.36 -31.87 13.28
CA PHE A 260 -7.42 -31.88 12.28
C PHE A 260 -6.88 -32.39 10.94
N MET A 261 -7.60 -33.32 10.32
CA MET A 261 -7.21 -33.99 9.07
C MET A 261 -7.96 -33.46 7.84
N GLY A 262 -9.05 -32.72 8.07
CA GLY A 262 -9.95 -32.21 7.04
C GLY A 262 -11.33 -31.94 7.65
N TYR A 263 -12.34 -31.75 6.81
CA TYR A 263 -13.73 -31.72 7.25
C TYR A 263 -14.64 -32.43 6.25
N LEU A 264 -15.77 -32.91 6.76
CA LEU A 264 -16.83 -33.51 5.96
C LEU A 264 -17.99 -32.53 5.83
N HIS A 265 -18.55 -32.42 4.63
CA HIS A 265 -19.79 -31.70 4.39
C HIS A 265 -20.94 -32.70 4.25
N VAL A 266 -22.08 -32.45 4.90
CA VAL A 266 -23.22 -33.39 4.89
C VAL A 266 -23.65 -33.77 3.47
N LYS A 267 -23.71 -32.80 2.55
CA LYS A 267 -24.03 -33.05 1.13
C LYS A 267 -23.16 -34.11 0.45
N ASP A 268 -21.86 -34.15 0.75
CA ASP A 268 -20.94 -35.11 0.10
C ASP A 268 -21.13 -36.52 0.64
N VAL A 269 -21.71 -36.63 1.84
CA VAL A 269 -21.96 -37.88 2.53
C VAL A 269 -23.30 -38.49 2.10
N LEU A 270 -24.29 -37.66 1.77
CA LEU A 270 -25.61 -38.09 1.28
C LEU A 270 -25.55 -38.81 -0.08
N GLU A 271 -24.46 -38.68 -0.83
CA GLU A 271 -24.26 -39.36 -2.12
C GLU A 271 -23.74 -40.80 -1.97
N LEU A 272 -23.43 -41.25 -0.74
CA LEU A 272 -22.87 -42.57 -0.47
C LEU A 272 -23.96 -43.63 -0.31
N GLU A 273 -23.84 -44.74 -1.05
CA GLU A 273 -24.82 -45.83 -1.02
C GLU A 273 -24.73 -46.71 0.24
N ASP A 274 -23.54 -46.82 0.85
CA ASP A 274 -23.30 -47.65 2.04
C ASP A 274 -23.15 -46.78 3.29
N GLY A 275 -24.24 -46.65 4.05
CA GLY A 275 -24.31 -45.78 5.23
C GLY A 275 -23.59 -46.30 6.48
N GLU A 276 -23.13 -47.56 6.48
CA GLU A 276 -22.55 -48.22 7.66
C GLU A 276 -21.01 -48.36 7.56
N ARG A 277 -20.42 -48.13 6.40
CA ARG A 277 -18.96 -48.08 6.24
C ARG A 277 -18.40 -46.70 6.57
N ALA A 278 -17.15 -46.65 7.02
CA ALA A 278 -16.46 -45.38 7.28
C ALA A 278 -16.37 -44.54 5.99
N VAL A 279 -16.55 -43.22 6.13
CA VAL A 279 -16.49 -42.29 5.00
C VAL A 279 -15.06 -42.29 4.41
N PRO A 280 -14.89 -42.60 3.10
CA PRO A 280 -13.58 -42.62 2.47
C PRO A 280 -12.85 -41.28 2.56
N GLN A 281 -11.54 -41.32 2.81
CA GLN A 281 -10.70 -40.11 2.96
C GLN A 281 -10.72 -39.19 1.72
N GLN A 282 -10.99 -39.72 0.52
CA GLN A 282 -11.07 -38.92 -0.70
C GLN A 282 -12.22 -37.90 -0.68
N ILE A 283 -13.21 -38.11 0.17
CA ILE A 283 -14.38 -37.22 0.33
C ILE A 283 -14.08 -36.09 1.32
N TRP A 284 -13.04 -36.24 2.14
CA TRP A 284 -12.69 -35.25 3.14
C TRP A 284 -12.17 -33.99 2.44
N ARG A 285 -12.81 -32.85 2.72
CA ARG A 285 -12.39 -31.58 2.18
C ARG A 285 -11.18 -31.05 2.95
N PRO A 286 -10.16 -30.52 2.24
CA PRO A 286 -8.98 -29.97 2.89
C PRO A 286 -9.31 -28.69 3.65
N MET A 287 -8.54 -28.38 4.70
CA MET A 287 -8.59 -27.10 5.39
C MET A 287 -7.30 -26.34 5.16
N ALA A 288 -7.41 -25.09 4.70
CA ALA A 288 -6.28 -24.18 4.69
C ALA A 288 -5.85 -23.85 6.12
N THR A 289 -4.59 -23.47 6.31
CA THR A 289 -4.11 -22.95 7.60
C THR A 289 -3.89 -21.45 7.47
N VAL A 290 -4.51 -20.69 8.37
CA VAL A 290 -4.34 -19.24 8.51
C VAL A 290 -3.64 -18.93 9.83
N ARG A 291 -2.92 -17.81 9.87
CA ARG A 291 -2.27 -17.34 11.09
C ARG A 291 -3.28 -16.64 12.00
N ALA A 292 -3.13 -16.79 13.31
CA ALA A 292 -3.99 -16.17 14.30
C ALA A 292 -4.05 -14.63 14.18
N GLU A 293 -2.92 -14.00 13.86
CA GLU A 293 -2.80 -12.54 13.73
C GLU A 293 -3.18 -12.01 12.33
N LEU A 294 -3.58 -12.89 11.41
CA LEU A 294 -3.93 -12.49 10.05
C LEU A 294 -5.22 -11.64 10.09
N PRO A 295 -5.29 -10.52 9.34
CA PRO A 295 -6.53 -9.78 9.15
C PRO A 295 -7.65 -10.65 8.53
N LEU A 296 -8.90 -10.34 8.86
CA LEU A 296 -10.05 -11.14 8.41
C LEU A 296 -10.27 -11.08 6.89
N ASP A 297 -9.98 -9.96 6.24
CA ASP A 297 -10.06 -9.79 4.77
C ASP A 297 -9.01 -10.65 4.02
N ASP A 298 -7.80 -10.72 4.57
CA ASP A 298 -6.74 -11.60 4.10
C ASP A 298 -7.11 -13.08 4.33
N ALA A 299 -7.66 -13.41 5.50
CA ALA A 299 -8.13 -14.77 5.80
C ALA A 299 -9.24 -15.20 4.84
N LEU A 300 -10.24 -14.34 4.59
CA LEU A 300 -11.29 -14.57 3.61
C LEU A 300 -10.72 -14.80 2.22
N THR A 301 -9.70 -14.04 1.83
CA THR A 301 -9.00 -14.19 0.55
C THR A 301 -8.29 -15.55 0.45
N VAL A 302 -7.60 -15.99 1.50
CA VAL A 302 -6.97 -17.30 1.57
C VAL A 302 -8.00 -18.42 1.43
N MET A 303 -9.10 -18.35 2.19
CA MET A 303 -10.15 -19.37 2.18
C MET A 303 -10.85 -19.45 0.82
N ARG A 304 -11.14 -18.30 0.18
CA ARG A 304 -11.71 -18.23 -1.17
C ARG A 304 -10.80 -18.83 -2.23
N ARG A 305 -9.49 -18.54 -2.18
CA ARG A 305 -8.51 -19.11 -3.13
C ARG A 305 -8.37 -20.62 -2.97
N ALA A 306 -8.43 -21.11 -1.73
CA ALA A 306 -8.40 -22.54 -1.42
C ALA A 306 -9.75 -23.24 -1.63
N ALA A 307 -10.82 -22.50 -1.99
CA ALA A 307 -12.19 -23.00 -2.10
C ALA A 307 -12.65 -23.80 -0.86
N THR A 308 -12.22 -23.38 0.33
CA THR A 308 -12.58 -24.01 1.60
C THR A 308 -13.50 -23.11 2.42
N HIS A 309 -14.43 -23.72 3.14
CA HIS A 309 -15.33 -23.03 4.07
C HIS A 309 -14.85 -23.12 5.52
N LEU A 310 -13.92 -24.02 5.83
CA LEU A 310 -13.28 -24.14 7.13
C LEU A 310 -11.76 -24.02 6.97
N ALA A 311 -11.14 -23.26 7.86
CA ALA A 311 -9.69 -23.14 7.93
C ALA A 311 -9.20 -23.37 9.35
N GLN A 312 -8.00 -23.94 9.48
CA GLN A 312 -7.31 -24.10 10.74
C GLN A 312 -6.62 -22.80 11.10
N VAL A 313 -6.76 -22.37 12.35
CA VAL A 313 -6.06 -21.19 12.87
C VAL A 313 -4.85 -21.65 13.67
N ALA A 314 -3.66 -21.22 13.29
CA ALA A 314 -2.42 -21.55 13.98
C ALA A 314 -1.72 -20.31 14.54
N ASP A 315 -1.10 -20.46 15.71
CA ASP A 315 -0.23 -19.43 16.27
C ASP A 315 1.13 -19.35 15.54
N ALA A 316 1.96 -18.39 15.94
CA ALA A 316 3.30 -18.21 15.38
C ALA A 316 4.25 -19.42 15.56
N SER A 317 3.96 -20.34 16.49
CA SER A 317 4.71 -21.59 16.68
C SER A 317 4.24 -22.72 15.75
N GLY A 318 3.16 -22.50 15.01
CA GLY A 318 2.51 -23.51 14.18
C GLY A 318 1.53 -24.40 14.94
N LYS A 319 1.25 -24.10 16.22
CA LYS A 319 0.27 -24.83 17.01
C LYS A 319 -1.14 -24.40 16.60
N VAL A 320 -1.97 -25.37 16.23
CA VAL A 320 -3.38 -25.12 15.89
C VAL A 320 -4.17 -24.78 17.15
N LEU A 321 -4.78 -23.60 17.15
CA LEU A 321 -5.63 -23.09 18.23
C LEU A 321 -7.08 -23.55 18.08
N GLY A 322 -7.59 -23.57 16.85
CA GLY A 322 -8.98 -23.86 16.55
C GLY A 322 -9.26 -23.78 15.06
N LEU A 323 -10.51 -23.50 14.72
CA LEU A 323 -10.97 -23.33 13.34
C LEU A 323 -11.60 -21.94 13.15
N VAL A 324 -11.75 -21.53 11.90
CA VAL A 324 -12.57 -20.39 11.49
C VAL A 324 -13.44 -20.81 10.32
N ALA A 325 -14.72 -20.41 10.33
CA ALA A 325 -15.62 -20.61 9.20
C ALA A 325 -15.67 -19.36 8.32
N MET A 326 -15.80 -19.56 7.00
CA MET A 326 -15.94 -18.45 6.06
C MET A 326 -17.21 -17.66 6.34
N GLU A 327 -18.26 -18.36 6.76
CA GLU A 327 -19.54 -17.79 7.14
C GLU A 327 -19.40 -16.79 8.30
N ASP A 328 -18.62 -17.11 9.34
CA ASP A 328 -18.40 -16.22 10.50
C ASP A 328 -17.65 -14.93 10.08
N VAL A 329 -16.73 -15.04 9.12
CA VAL A 329 -16.03 -13.87 8.55
C VAL A 329 -16.97 -13.02 7.71
N LEU A 330 -17.89 -13.64 6.96
CA LEU A 330 -18.89 -12.94 6.15
C LEU A 330 -19.99 -12.31 7.00
N GLU A 331 -20.34 -12.91 8.14
CA GLU A 331 -21.29 -12.36 9.09
C GLU A 331 -20.82 -11.00 9.61
N MET A 332 -19.51 -10.80 9.75
CA MET A 332 -18.96 -9.50 10.10
C MET A 332 -19.15 -8.42 9.02
N LEU A 333 -19.44 -8.77 7.76
CA LEU A 333 -19.69 -7.82 6.66
C LEU A 333 -21.17 -7.51 6.43
N VAL A 334 -22.03 -8.47 6.75
CA VAL A 334 -23.44 -8.48 6.32
C VAL A 334 -24.39 -8.46 7.52
N GLY A 335 -23.87 -8.65 8.74
CA GLY A 335 -24.65 -8.95 9.94
C GLY A 335 -25.22 -10.38 9.91
N GLU A 336 -26.02 -10.72 10.93
CA GLU A 336 -26.74 -11.99 10.99
C GLU A 336 -27.66 -12.16 9.76
N VAL A 337 -27.22 -12.94 8.77
CA VAL A 337 -28.11 -13.41 7.71
C VAL A 337 -29.00 -14.46 8.35
N ARG A 338 -30.21 -14.06 8.76
CA ARG A 338 -31.24 -15.00 9.22
C ARG A 338 -31.56 -15.97 8.09
N ASP A 339 -30.93 -17.14 8.12
CA ASP A 339 -31.30 -18.27 7.27
C ASP A 339 -32.72 -18.71 7.69
N PRO A 340 -33.71 -18.68 6.78
CA PRO A 340 -35.06 -19.16 7.07
C PRO A 340 -35.11 -20.61 7.58
N ALA A 341 -34.04 -21.40 7.34
CA ALA A 341 -33.88 -22.76 7.83
C ALA A 341 -33.43 -22.85 9.30
N HIS A 342 -32.89 -21.79 9.90
CA HIS A 342 -32.39 -21.79 11.27
C HIS A 342 -33.50 -21.40 12.26
N ARG A 343 -34.38 -22.36 12.58
CA ARG A 343 -35.32 -22.21 13.70
C ARG A 343 -34.60 -22.46 15.02
N VAL A 344 -34.13 -21.39 15.66
CA VAL A 344 -33.74 -21.44 17.07
C VAL A 344 -34.98 -21.82 17.90
N SER A 345 -34.97 -23.01 18.50
CA SER A 345 -36.02 -23.42 19.43
C SER A 345 -35.92 -22.59 20.70
N VAL A 346 -36.73 -21.55 20.81
CA VAL A 346 -36.90 -20.80 22.06
C VAL A 346 -37.53 -21.75 23.10
N PRO A 347 -36.93 -21.97 24.27
CA PRO A 347 -37.55 -22.75 25.32
C PRO A 347 -38.86 -22.09 25.74
N ARG A 348 -39.99 -22.80 25.65
CA ARG A 348 -41.28 -22.32 26.20
C ARG A 348 -41.07 -22.03 27.68
N ARG A 349 -41.08 -20.75 28.06
CA ARG A 349 -41.31 -20.34 29.46
C ARG A 349 -42.64 -20.93 29.89
N THR A 350 -42.61 -21.86 30.83
CA THR A 350 -43.77 -22.27 31.61
C THR A 350 -44.36 -21.03 32.26
N VAL A 351 -45.58 -20.66 31.84
CA VAL A 351 -46.37 -19.63 32.49
C VAL A 351 -46.82 -20.19 33.83
N GLU A 352 -46.23 -19.71 34.93
CA GLU A 352 -46.76 -19.94 36.26
C GLU A 352 -48.13 -19.25 36.39
N ALA A 353 -49.12 -19.99 36.88
CA ALA A 353 -50.47 -19.51 37.09
C ALA A 353 -50.51 -18.44 38.22
N PRO A 354 -51.41 -17.44 38.15
CA PRO A 354 -51.46 -16.37 39.16
C PRO A 354 -51.93 -16.91 40.51
N LYS A 355 -51.19 -16.61 41.58
CA LYS A 355 -51.62 -16.84 42.97
C LYS A 355 -52.83 -15.96 43.29
N ALA A 356 -53.91 -16.58 43.76
CA ALA A 356 -55.10 -15.90 44.25
C ALA A 356 -54.78 -14.99 45.45
N MET A 357 -55.26 -13.75 45.37
CA MET A 357 -55.17 -12.73 46.42
C MET A 357 -56.14 -13.09 47.57
N ALA A 358 -55.62 -13.22 48.79
CA ALA A 358 -56.44 -13.36 50.00
C ALA A 358 -56.97 -11.97 50.45
N PRO A 359 -58.19 -11.88 51.03
CA PRO A 359 -58.77 -10.61 51.43
C PRO A 359 -58.16 -10.16 52.77
N LEU A 360 -57.78 -8.89 52.85
CA LEU A 360 -57.43 -8.22 54.10
C LEU A 360 -58.68 -7.53 54.64
N GLY A 361 -59.03 -7.86 55.89
CA GLY A 361 -59.91 -7.06 56.73
C GLY A 361 -59.17 -5.95 57.46
#